data_AF-F3GHC8-F1
#
_entry.id   AF-F3GHC8-F1
#
_cell.length_a   1.000
_cell.length_b   1.000
_cell.length_c   1.000
_cell.angle_alpha   90.00
_cell.angle_beta   90.00
_cell.angle_gamma   90.00
#
_symmetry.space_group_name_H-M   'P 1'
#
loop_
_entity.id
_entity.type
_entity.pdbx_description
1 polymer ?
#
loop_
_entity_poly.entity_id
_entity_poly.type
_entity_poly.pdbx_seq_one_letter_code
_entity_poly.pdbx_strand_id
1 'polypeptide(L)'
;MVFHRKRRKKLSDFALNLYFGGLFSLGCVFCPLHTQEPSWMPASFSSVTPPKLLDALRAETSQLHVRLEKRMPFFSSALDRAHYLRLLQAYYGFYAPLEAILHASALIPAELIPIERVKTPVLVEDLRALGLSDHDIGQLPRCEQLPAVDSPGACMGVMYVLEGATLGGQVLRREINKRLGLDEQSGTAFLDVYGARTGPRWKAFLDHLDEVPREVAFTDAAAFAAHSTFACFEHWLEGQEVLL
;
A
#
# COMPACT_ATOMS: atom_id res chain seq x y z
N MET A 1 -28.54 11.80 -36.00
CA MET A 1 -27.63 12.37 -35.00
C MET A 1 -27.35 11.31 -33.94
N VAL A 2 -26.30 10.50 -34.14
CA VAL A 2 -25.98 9.35 -33.28
C VAL A 2 -25.08 9.83 -32.14
N PHE A 3 -25.59 9.83 -30.92
CA PHE A 3 -24.80 10.13 -29.73
C PHE A 3 -23.86 8.95 -29.43
N HIS A 4 -22.56 9.13 -29.71
CA HIS A 4 -21.53 8.25 -29.19
C HIS A 4 -21.43 8.41 -27.67
N ARG A 5 -22.01 7.46 -26.93
CA ARG A 5 -21.82 7.30 -25.49
C ARG A 5 -20.36 6.87 -25.25
N LYS A 6 -19.49 7.84 -24.93
CA LYS A 6 -18.13 7.57 -24.42
C LYS A 6 -18.26 6.63 -23.21
N ARG A 7 -17.80 5.38 -23.34
CA ARG A 7 -17.67 4.45 -22.22
C ARG A 7 -16.77 5.11 -21.17
N ARG A 8 -17.31 5.43 -20.00
CA ARG A 8 -16.51 5.81 -18.83
C ARG A 8 -15.67 4.59 -18.47
N LYS A 9 -14.34 4.69 -18.59
CA LYS A 9 -13.42 3.73 -17.95
C LYS A 9 -13.72 3.75 -16.44
N LYS A 10 -13.88 2.60 -15.81
CA LYS A 10 -14.05 2.53 -14.35
C LYS A 10 -12.73 2.95 -13.70
N LEU A 11 -12.78 3.79 -12.67
CA LEU A 11 -11.61 4.31 -11.94
C LEU A 11 -10.78 3.21 -11.27
N SER A 12 -11.35 2.01 -11.06
CA SER A 12 -10.61 0.80 -10.65
C SER A 12 -9.42 0.51 -11.56
N ASP A 13 -9.54 0.83 -12.86
CA ASP A 13 -8.48 0.58 -13.84
C ASP A 13 -7.33 1.61 -13.74
N PHE A 14 -7.54 2.73 -13.02
CA PHE A 14 -6.55 3.79 -12.82
C PHE A 14 -5.69 3.52 -11.58
N ALA A 15 -6.30 3.05 -10.48
CA ALA A 15 -5.59 2.60 -9.29
C ALA A 15 -4.74 1.35 -9.58
N LEU A 16 -5.28 0.40 -10.36
CA LEU A 16 -4.51 -0.75 -10.86
C LEU A 16 -3.34 -0.32 -11.77
N ASN A 17 -3.50 0.68 -12.64
CA ASN A 17 -2.39 1.15 -13.50
C ASN A 17 -1.28 1.89 -12.73
N LEU A 18 -1.60 2.57 -11.63
CA LEU A 18 -0.61 3.26 -10.78
C LEU A 18 0.20 2.27 -9.92
N TYR A 19 -0.39 1.14 -9.51
CA TYR A 19 0.31 0.08 -8.77
C TYR A 19 1.02 -0.95 -9.67
N PHE A 20 0.47 -1.23 -10.86
CA PHE A 20 0.95 -2.27 -11.78
C PHE A 20 1.46 -1.67 -13.09
N GLY A 21 2.39 -0.72 -13.00
CA GLY A 21 3.13 -0.18 -14.16
C GLY A 21 3.33 -1.25 -15.24
N GLY A 22 2.70 -1.02 -16.39
CA GLY A 22 2.19 -2.07 -17.28
C GLY A 22 3.20 -3.09 -17.77
N LEU A 23 2.73 -4.33 -17.91
CA LEU A 23 3.30 -5.40 -18.71
C LEU A 23 2.19 -6.39 -19.10
N PHE A 24 1.34 -5.99 -20.05
CA PHE A 24 0.61 -6.96 -20.87
C PHE A 24 1.38 -7.08 -22.19
N SER A 25 2.16 -8.16 -22.33
CA SER A 25 2.61 -8.60 -23.64
C SER A 25 1.80 -9.83 -24.04
N LEU A 26 0.95 -9.65 -25.04
CA LEU A 26 0.36 -10.71 -25.85
C LEU A 26 1.48 -11.42 -26.64
N GLY A 27 1.40 -12.74 -26.77
CA GLY A 27 2.29 -13.54 -27.63
C GLY A 27 1.81 -14.99 -27.78
N CYS A 28 1.36 -15.31 -29.00
CA CYS A 28 0.68 -16.54 -29.45
C CYS A 28 1.59 -17.77 -29.70
N VAL A 29 0.98 -18.96 -29.50
CA VAL A 29 0.88 -20.15 -30.39
C VAL A 29 2.15 -20.81 -30.98
N PHE A 30 2.42 -22.09 -30.64
CA PHE A 30 2.25 -23.28 -31.51
C PHE A 30 2.81 -24.55 -30.83
N CYS A 31 2.05 -25.65 -30.93
CA CYS A 31 2.46 -27.00 -30.56
C CYS A 31 2.74 -27.80 -31.85
N PRO A 32 3.79 -28.63 -31.88
CA PRO A 32 3.61 -29.94 -32.49
C PRO A 32 4.21 -31.09 -31.66
N LEU A 33 3.48 -32.20 -31.66
CA LEU A 33 3.92 -33.52 -31.22
C LEU A 33 5.13 -34.00 -32.03
N HIS A 34 6.14 -34.60 -31.39
CA HIS A 34 6.52 -35.98 -31.69
C HIS A 34 7.54 -36.60 -30.69
N THR A 35 7.33 -37.91 -30.49
CA THR A 35 8.27 -39.00 -30.17
C THR A 35 8.92 -39.12 -28.78
N GLN A 36 8.62 -40.28 -28.16
CA GLN A 36 9.22 -40.89 -26.98
C GLN A 36 10.61 -41.47 -27.28
N GLU A 37 11.53 -41.37 -26.32
CA GLU A 37 12.64 -42.32 -26.08
C GLU A 37 12.91 -42.35 -24.55
N PRO A 38 13.13 -43.51 -23.92
CA PRO A 38 13.27 -43.63 -22.47
C PRO A 38 14.74 -43.52 -22.04
N SER A 39 15.08 -42.44 -21.35
CA SER A 39 16.42 -42.23 -20.80
C SER A 39 16.31 -41.97 -19.30
N TRP A 40 16.85 -42.89 -18.52
CA TRP A 40 17.16 -42.71 -17.11
C TRP A 40 17.97 -41.42 -16.93
N MET A 41 17.45 -40.45 -16.17
CA MET A 41 18.19 -39.29 -15.70
C MET A 41 17.98 -39.17 -14.19
N PRO A 42 19.02 -38.80 -13.41
CA PRO A 42 18.81 -38.42 -12.02
C PRO A 42 17.83 -37.23 -12.02
N ALA A 43 16.85 -37.24 -11.12
CA ALA A 43 15.88 -36.16 -11.00
C ALA A 43 16.63 -34.82 -10.91
N SER A 44 16.59 -34.03 -11.98
CA SER A 44 17.04 -32.65 -11.92
C SER A 44 16.05 -31.96 -10.99
N PHE A 45 16.49 -31.68 -9.76
CA PHE A 45 15.82 -30.71 -8.93
C PHE A 45 15.82 -29.42 -9.72
N SER A 46 14.70 -29.11 -10.38
CA SER A 46 14.46 -27.80 -10.95
C SER A 46 14.65 -26.82 -9.80
N SER A 47 15.78 -26.13 -9.78
CA SER A 47 15.99 -24.99 -8.91
C SER A 47 14.98 -23.96 -9.36
N VAL A 48 13.81 -23.94 -8.72
CA VAL A 48 12.82 -22.89 -8.92
C VAL A 48 13.54 -21.61 -8.57
N THR A 49 13.80 -20.76 -9.57
CA THR A 49 14.31 -19.42 -9.32
C THR A 49 13.32 -18.76 -8.36
N PRO A 50 13.74 -18.38 -7.14
CA PRO A 50 12.82 -17.76 -6.20
C PRO A 50 12.20 -16.54 -6.86
N PRO A 51 10.88 -16.31 -6.66
CA PRO A 51 10.21 -15.15 -7.24
C PRO A 51 10.99 -13.90 -6.86
N LYS A 52 11.09 -12.93 -7.78
CA LYS A 52 11.64 -11.62 -7.41
C LYS A 52 10.80 -11.10 -6.24
N LEU A 53 11.43 -10.56 -5.21
CA LEU A 53 10.77 -10.07 -3.99
C LEU A 53 9.53 -9.21 -4.31
N LEU A 54 9.64 -8.31 -5.29
CA LEU A 54 8.54 -7.47 -5.76
C LEU A 54 7.35 -8.27 -6.33
N ASP A 55 7.61 -9.37 -7.04
CA ASP A 55 6.55 -10.22 -7.60
C ASP A 55 5.82 -10.97 -6.48
N ALA A 56 6.55 -11.46 -5.46
CA ALA A 56 5.96 -12.08 -4.28
C ALA A 56 5.09 -11.09 -3.50
N LEU A 57 5.61 -9.88 -3.23
CA LEU A 57 4.86 -8.80 -2.58
C LEU A 57 3.57 -8.45 -3.35
N ARG A 58 3.65 -8.29 -4.67
CA ARG A 58 2.48 -8.01 -5.52
C ARG A 58 1.47 -9.14 -5.52
N ALA A 59 1.93 -10.39 -5.63
CA ALA A 59 1.06 -11.56 -5.62
C ALA A 59 0.24 -11.59 -4.33
N GLU A 60 0.90 -11.41 -3.18
CA GLU A 60 0.23 -11.43 -1.87
C GLU A 60 -0.70 -10.23 -1.64
N THR A 61 -0.34 -9.02 -2.06
CA THR A 61 -1.09 -7.82 -1.67
C THR A 61 -2.15 -7.38 -2.68
N SER A 62 -2.10 -7.84 -3.93
CA SER A 62 -2.95 -7.33 -5.02
C SER A 62 -4.45 -7.42 -4.71
N GLN A 63 -4.92 -8.59 -4.28
CA GLN A 63 -6.34 -8.81 -3.98
C GLN A 63 -6.76 -8.08 -2.70
N LEU A 64 -5.88 -8.01 -1.70
CA LEU A 64 -6.12 -7.29 -0.45
C LEU A 64 -6.33 -5.80 -0.72
N HIS A 65 -5.46 -5.19 -1.53
CA HIS A 65 -5.58 -3.80 -1.95
C HIS A 65 -6.92 -3.54 -2.65
N VAL A 66 -7.26 -4.34 -3.66
CA VAL A 66 -8.52 -4.19 -4.42
C VAL A 66 -9.74 -4.38 -3.52
N ARG A 67 -9.70 -5.30 -2.55
CA ARG A 67 -10.78 -5.51 -1.59
C ARG A 67 -10.94 -4.29 -0.69
N LEU A 68 -9.86 -3.83 -0.06
CA LEU A 68 -9.88 -2.68 0.84
C LEU A 68 -10.36 -1.42 0.12
N GLU A 69 -9.82 -1.13 -1.08
CA GLU A 69 -10.19 0.05 -1.88
C GLU A 69 -11.70 0.16 -2.13
N LYS A 70 -12.37 -0.97 -2.38
CA LYS A 70 -13.83 -1.00 -2.61
C LYS A 70 -14.65 -0.64 -1.38
N ARG A 71 -14.08 -0.85 -0.19
CA ARG A 71 -14.72 -0.56 1.11
C ARG A 71 -14.42 0.86 1.59
N MET A 72 -13.48 1.57 0.96
CA MET A 72 -13.14 2.93 1.36
C MET A 72 -14.23 3.94 0.99
N PRO A 73 -14.52 4.93 1.86
CA PRO A 73 -15.63 5.85 1.63
C PRO A 73 -15.34 6.94 0.60
N PHE A 74 -14.11 7.08 0.09
CA PHE A 74 -13.66 8.21 -0.75
C PHE A 74 -14.57 8.55 -1.94
N PHE A 75 -15.20 7.54 -2.55
CA PHE A 75 -16.10 7.73 -3.70
C PHE A 75 -17.59 7.55 -3.34
N SER A 76 -17.91 7.20 -2.10
CA SER A 76 -19.28 7.03 -1.61
C SER A 76 -19.97 8.37 -1.42
N SER A 77 -21.26 8.47 -1.77
CA SER A 77 -22.08 9.65 -1.47
C SER A 77 -22.27 9.89 0.03
N ALA A 78 -21.99 8.88 0.86
CA ALA A 78 -22.04 9.00 2.32
C ALA A 78 -20.84 9.73 2.93
N LEU A 79 -19.79 10.01 2.15
CA LEU A 79 -18.63 10.73 2.66
C LEU A 79 -18.95 12.21 2.89
N ASP A 80 -18.91 12.60 4.16
CA ASP A 80 -18.95 13.98 4.61
C ASP A 80 -17.68 14.32 5.42
N ARG A 81 -17.59 15.56 5.91
CA ARG A 81 -16.44 16.04 6.69
C ARG A 81 -16.28 15.29 8.02
N ALA A 82 -17.36 14.85 8.65
CA ALA A 82 -17.31 14.11 9.91
C ALA A 82 -16.78 12.68 9.70
N HIS A 83 -17.22 11.99 8.66
CA HIS A 83 -16.70 10.69 8.25
C HIS A 83 -15.23 10.79 7.84
N TYR A 84 -14.85 11.83 7.09
CA TYR A 84 -13.45 12.04 6.71
C TYR A 84 -12.55 12.27 7.94
N LEU A 85 -13.02 13.07 8.91
CA LEU A 85 -12.30 13.25 10.17
C LEU A 85 -12.13 11.93 10.93
N ARG A 86 -13.19 11.13 11.09
CA ARG A 86 -13.08 9.79 11.71
C ARG A 86 -12.11 8.89 10.96
N LEU A 87 -12.09 8.95 9.63
CA LEU A 87 -11.15 8.21 8.81
C LEU A 87 -9.69 8.61 9.10
N LEU A 88 -9.38 9.91 9.20
CA LEU A 88 -8.02 10.34 9.56
C LEU A 88 -7.65 10.00 11.00
N GLN A 89 -8.60 10.03 11.94
CA GLN A 89 -8.37 9.55 13.31
C GLN A 89 -8.01 8.06 13.32
N ALA A 90 -8.74 7.23 12.56
CA ALA A 90 -8.45 5.81 12.40
C ALA A 90 -7.10 5.57 11.73
N TYR A 91 -6.75 6.36 10.71
CA TYR A 91 -5.43 6.29 10.06
C TYR A 91 -4.31 6.62 11.05
N TYR A 92 -4.45 7.70 11.83
CA TYR A 92 -3.50 8.03 12.90
C TYR A 92 -3.38 6.90 13.93
N GLY A 93 -4.50 6.33 14.36
CA GLY A 93 -4.54 5.22 15.30
C GLY A 93 -3.78 3.97 14.81
N PHE A 94 -3.65 3.78 13.50
CA PHE A 94 -2.87 2.68 12.93
C PHE A 94 -1.41 3.06 12.63
N TYR A 95 -1.19 4.19 11.97
CA TYR A 95 0.15 4.63 11.54
C TYR A 95 1.05 4.94 12.73
N ALA A 96 0.54 5.62 13.77
CA ALA A 96 1.36 6.04 14.90
C ALA A 96 2.05 4.86 15.62
N PRO A 97 1.35 3.79 16.05
CA PRO A 97 2.02 2.66 16.67
C PRO A 97 2.79 1.79 15.66
N LEU A 98 2.36 1.70 14.39
CA LEU A 98 3.09 0.94 13.36
C LEU A 98 4.46 1.56 13.02
N GLU A 99 4.52 2.88 12.83
CA GLU A 99 5.78 3.58 12.58
C GLU A 99 6.69 3.51 13.83
N ALA A 100 6.11 3.56 15.04
CA ALA A 100 6.88 3.39 16.27
C ALA A 100 7.56 2.02 16.35
N ILE A 101 6.87 0.91 16.04
CA ILE A 101 7.49 -0.42 16.03
C ILE A 101 8.51 -0.59 14.91
N LEU A 102 8.28 0.00 13.73
CA LEU A 102 9.25 0.01 12.63
C LEU A 102 10.56 0.66 13.06
N HIS A 103 10.49 1.84 13.68
CA HIS A 103 11.68 2.53 14.16
C HIS A 103 12.37 1.81 15.32
N ALA A 104 11.58 1.26 16.27
CA ALA A 104 12.12 0.52 17.42
C ALA A 104 12.80 -0.80 17.02
N SER A 105 12.43 -1.38 15.88
CA SER A 105 13.04 -2.62 15.40
C SER A 105 14.53 -2.50 15.07
N ALA A 106 14.99 -1.30 14.70
CA ALA A 106 16.32 -1.06 14.12
C ALA A 106 16.64 -1.90 12.87
N LEU A 107 15.61 -2.40 12.16
CA LEU A 107 15.73 -3.23 10.96
C LEU A 107 15.57 -2.43 9.65
N ILE A 108 15.27 -1.13 9.74
CA ILE A 108 15.14 -0.26 8.57
C ILE A 108 16.52 -0.08 7.91
N PRO A 109 16.67 -0.39 6.61
CA PRO A 109 17.92 -0.15 5.88
C PRO A 109 18.35 1.31 5.92
N ALA A 110 19.65 1.57 6.03
CA ALA A 110 20.20 2.92 6.23
C ALA A 110 19.72 3.93 5.18
N GLU A 111 19.59 3.49 3.94
CA GLU A 111 19.14 4.26 2.78
C GLU A 111 17.66 4.66 2.88
N LEU A 112 16.89 3.93 3.68
CA LEU A 112 15.45 4.11 3.89
C LEU A 112 15.10 4.71 5.27
N ILE A 113 16.09 5.03 6.10
CA ILE A 113 15.91 5.69 7.40
C ILE A 113 15.30 7.12 7.35
N PRO A 114 15.47 7.97 6.30
CA PRO A 114 15.16 9.39 6.41
C PRO A 114 13.78 9.70 7.03
N ILE A 115 13.75 10.61 8.02
CA ILE A 115 12.54 11.04 8.76
C ILE A 115 11.39 11.48 7.85
N GLU A 116 11.71 11.93 6.63
CA GLU A 116 10.74 12.33 5.61
C GLU A 116 9.84 11.17 5.13
N ARG A 117 10.15 9.92 5.51
CA ARG A 117 9.32 8.72 5.28
C ARG A 117 8.36 8.44 6.44
N VAL A 118 8.37 9.22 7.51
CA VAL A 118 7.40 9.08 8.61
C VAL A 118 6.18 9.93 8.30
N LYS A 119 5.00 9.31 8.26
CA LYS A 119 3.74 9.94 7.86
C LYS A 119 2.97 10.48 9.06
N THR A 120 3.18 9.93 10.26
CA THR A 120 2.45 10.32 11.48
C THR A 120 2.46 11.82 11.75
N PRO A 121 3.58 12.57 11.62
CA PRO A 121 3.57 14.02 11.80
C PRO A 121 2.59 14.74 10.87
N VAL A 122 2.49 14.32 9.60
CA VAL A 122 1.58 14.91 8.62
C VAL A 122 0.12 14.58 8.95
N LEU A 123 -0.17 13.38 9.48
CA LEU A 123 -1.50 13.06 10.00
C LEU A 123 -1.89 13.96 11.18
N VAL A 124 -0.95 14.24 12.09
CA VAL A 124 -1.19 15.14 13.22
C VAL A 124 -1.49 16.56 12.73
N GLU A 125 -0.78 17.04 11.71
CA GLU A 125 -1.05 18.33 11.08
C GLU A 125 -2.46 18.39 10.47
N ASP A 126 -2.85 17.36 9.72
CA ASP A 126 -4.19 17.29 9.14
C ASP A 126 -5.29 17.22 10.22
N LEU A 127 -5.09 16.44 11.29
CA LEU A 127 -6.04 16.36 12.40
C LEU A 127 -6.21 17.71 13.11
N ARG A 128 -5.13 18.47 13.29
CA ARG A 128 -5.17 19.85 13.81
C ARG A 128 -5.93 20.78 12.86
N ALA A 129 -5.65 20.72 11.56
CA ALA A 129 -6.34 21.52 10.56
C ALA A 129 -7.85 21.21 10.51
N LEU A 130 -8.24 19.98 10.86
CA LEU A 130 -9.63 19.55 10.98
C LEU A 130 -10.27 19.89 12.34
N GLY A 131 -9.53 20.51 13.26
CA GLY A 131 -10.05 21.10 14.49
C GLY A 131 -9.81 20.31 15.77
N LEU A 132 -8.98 19.26 15.75
CA LEU A 132 -8.59 18.56 16.98
C LEU A 132 -7.47 19.31 17.70
N SER A 133 -7.54 19.35 19.03
CA SER A 133 -6.42 19.78 19.86
C SER A 133 -5.39 18.65 20.03
N ASP A 134 -4.18 19.00 20.49
CA ASP A 134 -3.16 18.01 20.84
C ASP A 134 -3.63 17.05 21.95
N HIS A 135 -4.49 17.54 22.85
CA HIS A 135 -5.12 16.70 23.86
C HIS A 135 -6.04 15.65 23.21
N ASP A 136 -6.92 16.07 22.29
CA ASP A 136 -7.83 15.15 21.59
C ASP A 136 -7.04 14.10 20.80
N ILE A 137 -6.00 14.50 20.06
CA ILE A 137 -5.13 13.60 19.30
C ILE A 137 -4.42 12.60 20.24
N GLY A 138 -4.00 13.06 21.41
CA GLY A 138 -3.37 12.21 22.43
C GLY A 138 -4.30 11.13 23.00
N GLN A 139 -5.62 11.34 22.95
CA GLN A 139 -6.64 10.40 23.44
C GLN A 139 -7.20 9.47 22.36
N LEU A 140 -6.81 9.65 21.08
CA LEU A 140 -7.31 8.80 20.01
C LEU A 140 -6.94 7.32 20.23
N PRO A 141 -7.87 6.38 19.98
CA PRO A 141 -7.58 4.96 20.02
C PRO A 141 -6.39 4.60 19.12
N ARG A 142 -5.56 3.67 19.58
CA ARG A 142 -4.41 3.16 18.82
C ARG A 142 -4.59 1.66 18.58
N CYS A 143 -4.20 1.22 17.40
CA CYS A 143 -4.26 -0.19 17.03
C CYS A 143 -3.23 -0.97 17.85
N GLU A 144 -3.70 -1.95 18.62
CA GLU A 144 -2.84 -2.85 19.40
C GLU A 144 -2.44 -4.11 18.59
N GLN A 145 -3.21 -4.44 17.55
CA GLN A 145 -2.98 -5.62 16.70
C GLN A 145 -2.25 -5.22 15.42
N LEU A 146 -0.93 -5.18 15.49
CA LEU A 146 -0.04 -4.78 14.41
C LEU A 146 0.67 -5.99 13.77
N PRO A 147 1.14 -5.87 12.51
CA PRO A 147 2.02 -6.87 11.92
C PRO A 147 3.33 -6.98 12.72
N ALA A 148 3.92 -8.18 12.76
CA ALA A 148 5.24 -8.37 13.34
C ALA A 148 6.34 -7.66 12.51
N VAL A 149 7.30 -7.05 13.19
CA VAL A 149 8.50 -6.44 12.60
C VAL A 149 9.73 -7.03 13.31
N ASP A 150 9.93 -8.34 13.13
CA ASP A 150 10.89 -9.17 13.87
C ASP A 150 12.08 -9.65 13.01
N SER A 151 12.08 -9.31 11.72
CA SER A 151 13.11 -9.68 10.76
C SER A 151 13.28 -8.62 9.68
N PRO A 152 14.45 -8.53 9.02
CA PRO A 152 14.66 -7.61 7.90
C PRO A 152 13.61 -7.75 6.78
N GLY A 153 13.21 -9.00 6.48
CA GLY A 153 12.14 -9.29 5.53
C GLY A 153 10.80 -8.71 5.98
N ALA A 154 10.40 -8.97 7.23
CA ALA A 154 9.15 -8.42 7.76
C ALA A 154 9.13 -6.89 7.74
N CYS A 155 10.23 -6.24 8.16
CA CYS A 155 10.39 -4.78 8.06
C CYS A 155 10.17 -4.28 6.62
N MET A 156 10.79 -4.94 5.63
CA MET A 156 10.64 -4.59 4.23
C MET A 156 9.21 -4.73 3.73
N GLY A 157 8.52 -5.80 4.13
CA GLY A 157 7.12 -6.04 3.80
C GLY A 157 6.18 -4.94 4.30
N VAL A 158 6.33 -4.53 5.55
CA VAL A 158 5.55 -3.41 6.12
C VAL A 158 5.86 -2.11 5.38
N MET A 159 7.15 -1.80 5.15
CA MET A 159 7.54 -0.58 4.43
C MET A 159 6.98 -0.54 3.00
N TYR A 160 6.94 -1.68 2.30
CA TYR A 160 6.35 -1.78 0.97
C TYR A 160 4.87 -1.32 0.95
N VAL A 161 4.09 -1.72 1.95
CA VAL A 161 2.69 -1.31 2.08
C VAL A 161 2.57 0.19 2.35
N LEU A 162 3.35 0.73 3.30
CA LEU A 162 3.31 2.15 3.65
C LEU A 162 3.79 3.07 2.53
N GLU A 163 4.85 2.68 1.81
CA GLU A 163 5.35 3.44 0.67
C GLU A 163 4.39 3.36 -0.52
N GLY A 164 3.88 2.16 -0.81
CA GLY A 164 2.90 1.95 -1.87
C GLY A 164 1.62 2.77 -1.68
N ALA A 165 1.13 2.86 -0.43
CA ALA A 165 -0.08 3.61 -0.09
C ALA A 165 -0.03 5.10 -0.50
N THR A 166 1.17 5.68 -0.64
CA THR A 166 1.33 7.09 -1.06
C THR A 166 0.98 7.35 -2.53
N LEU A 167 1.00 6.32 -3.38
CA LEU A 167 0.79 6.46 -4.83
C LEU A 167 -0.65 6.88 -5.20
N GLY A 168 -1.63 6.41 -4.44
CA GLY A 168 -3.06 6.69 -4.69
C GLY A 168 -3.51 8.08 -4.23
N GLY A 169 -2.72 8.73 -3.37
CA GLY A 169 -3.11 9.93 -2.64
C GLY A 169 -3.53 11.10 -3.53
N GLN A 170 -2.87 11.30 -4.68
CA GLN A 170 -3.21 12.37 -5.63
C GLN A 170 -4.64 12.27 -6.19
N VAL A 171 -5.15 11.06 -6.39
CA VAL A 171 -6.53 10.85 -6.86
C VAL A 171 -7.49 11.15 -5.71
N LEU A 172 -7.18 10.64 -4.52
CA LEU A 172 -8.01 10.83 -3.33
C LEU A 172 -8.12 12.30 -2.94
N ARG A 173 -7.01 13.05 -2.94
CA ARG A 173 -7.00 14.49 -2.64
C ARG A 173 -7.93 15.28 -3.56
N ARG A 174 -7.92 15.00 -4.87
CA ARG A 174 -8.82 15.67 -5.82
C ARG A 174 -10.29 15.37 -5.54
N GLU A 175 -10.60 14.13 -5.17
CA GLU A 175 -11.97 13.75 -4.83
C GLU A 175 -12.42 14.39 -3.51
N ILE A 176 -11.55 14.42 -2.50
CA ILE A 176 -11.81 15.11 -1.22
C ILE A 176 -12.01 16.61 -1.44
N ASN A 177 -11.15 17.27 -2.22
CA ASN A 177 -11.30 18.69 -2.53
C ASN A 177 -12.64 18.98 -3.21
N LYS A 178 -12.98 18.20 -4.23
CA LYS A 178 -14.23 18.35 -4.98
C LYS A 178 -15.48 18.19 -4.10
N ARG A 179 -15.44 17.28 -3.12
CA ARG A 179 -16.62 16.95 -2.30
C ARG A 179 -16.73 17.78 -1.03
N LEU A 180 -15.61 18.00 -0.36
CA LEU A 180 -15.54 18.56 0.99
C LEU A 180 -14.89 19.95 1.02
N GLY A 181 -14.30 20.40 -0.09
CA GLY A 181 -13.60 21.68 -0.17
C GLY A 181 -12.27 21.71 0.60
N LEU A 182 -11.70 20.55 0.94
CA LEU A 182 -10.44 20.45 1.68
C LEU A 182 -9.24 20.34 0.73
N ASP A 183 -8.09 20.82 1.18
CA ASP A 183 -6.81 20.84 0.48
C ASP A 183 -5.67 20.56 1.48
N GLU A 184 -4.41 20.64 1.04
CA GLU A 184 -3.27 20.32 1.88
C GLU A 184 -3.13 21.21 3.12
N GLN A 185 -3.73 22.40 3.12
CA GLN A 185 -3.68 23.32 4.28
C GLN A 185 -4.85 23.10 5.24
N SER A 186 -5.88 22.37 4.82
CA SER A 186 -7.14 22.22 5.54
C SER A 186 -7.47 20.76 5.88
N GLY A 187 -6.49 19.86 5.82
CA GLY A 187 -6.61 18.49 6.34
C GLY A 187 -6.44 17.38 5.30
N THR A 188 -5.72 17.61 4.19
CA THR A 188 -5.41 16.54 3.21
C THR A 188 -3.92 16.41 2.87
N ALA A 189 -3.02 17.01 3.66
CA ALA A 189 -1.57 16.90 3.46
C ALA A 189 -1.09 15.44 3.48
N PHE A 190 -1.73 14.59 4.30
CA PHE A 190 -1.44 13.17 4.37
C PHE A 190 -1.76 12.43 3.05
N LEU A 191 -2.71 12.91 2.26
CA LEU A 191 -2.98 12.35 0.93
C LEU A 191 -1.94 12.78 -0.10
N ASP A 192 -0.97 13.61 0.27
CA ASP A 192 0.13 14.05 -0.59
C ASP A 192 1.45 14.23 0.18
N VAL A 193 1.76 13.31 1.11
CA VAL A 193 2.91 13.40 2.04
C VAL A 193 4.21 13.79 1.34
N TYR A 194 4.42 13.30 0.12
CA TYR A 194 5.66 13.49 -0.62
C TYR A 194 5.55 14.51 -1.75
N GLY A 195 4.36 15.01 -2.07
CA GLY A 195 4.16 15.90 -3.21
C GLY A 195 4.71 15.33 -4.51
N ALA A 196 5.45 16.16 -5.23
CA ALA A 196 6.17 15.81 -6.45
C ALA A 196 7.22 14.69 -6.26
N ARG A 197 7.66 14.41 -5.01
CA ARG A 197 8.64 13.34 -4.71
C ARG A 197 8.01 11.96 -4.58
N THR A 198 6.67 11.83 -4.66
CA THR A 198 5.97 10.54 -4.56
C THR A 198 6.54 9.48 -5.51
N GLY A 199 6.55 9.78 -6.82
CA GLY A 199 7.08 8.86 -7.84
C GLY A 199 8.57 8.55 -7.67
N PRO A 200 9.46 9.56 -7.53
CA PRO A 200 10.87 9.33 -7.28
C PRO A 200 11.16 8.50 -6.01
N ARG A 201 10.43 8.71 -4.91
CA ARG A 201 10.61 7.93 -3.67
C ARG A 201 10.15 6.49 -3.82
N TRP A 202 9.03 6.28 -4.52
CA TRP A 202 8.56 4.93 -4.83
C TRP A 202 9.58 4.19 -5.70
N LYS A 203 10.10 4.85 -6.73
CA LYS A 203 11.16 4.28 -7.58
C LYS A 203 12.39 3.91 -6.75
N ALA A 204 12.90 4.83 -5.93
CA ALA A 204 14.06 4.56 -5.08
C ALA A 204 13.81 3.41 -4.09
N PHE A 205 12.58 3.25 -3.59
CA PHE A 205 12.21 2.12 -2.76
C PHE A 205 12.21 0.80 -3.55
N LEU A 206 11.68 0.79 -4.79
CA LEU A 206 11.72 -0.39 -5.67
C LEU A 206 13.15 -0.76 -6.07
N ASP A 207 13.98 0.24 -6.40
CA ASP A 207 15.39 0.03 -6.75
C ASP A 207 16.12 -0.67 -5.57
N HIS A 208 15.81 -0.28 -4.32
CA HIS A 208 16.34 -0.97 -3.13
C HIS A 208 15.83 -2.41 -2.99
N LEU A 209 14.54 -2.67 -3.25
CA LEU A 209 14.01 -4.06 -3.23
C LEU A 209 14.73 -4.99 -4.21
N ASP A 210 15.19 -4.46 -5.34
CA ASP A 210 15.92 -5.25 -6.35
C ASP A 210 17.36 -5.60 -5.93
N GLU A 211 17.93 -4.86 -4.96
CA GLU A 211 19.28 -5.06 -4.42
C GLU A 211 19.32 -6.03 -3.22
N VAL A 212 18.18 -6.27 -2.58
CA VAL A 212 18.06 -7.12 -1.38
C VAL A 212 18.29 -8.61 -1.69
N PRO A 213 18.88 -9.39 -0.76
CA PRO A 213 19.11 -10.82 -0.95
C PRO A 213 17.85 -11.61 -1.34
N ARG A 214 17.98 -12.48 -2.34
CA ARG A 214 16.90 -13.35 -2.86
C ARG A 214 16.75 -14.63 -2.04
N GLU A 215 16.82 -14.50 -0.73
CA GLU A 215 16.63 -15.62 0.19
C GLU A 215 15.14 -15.90 0.35
N VAL A 216 14.77 -17.19 0.30
CA VAL A 216 13.38 -17.62 0.45
C VAL A 216 12.81 -17.14 1.78
N ALA A 217 13.55 -17.29 2.88
CA ALA A 217 13.12 -16.85 4.21
C ALA A 217 12.88 -15.33 4.28
N PHE A 218 13.72 -14.51 3.65
CA PHE A 218 13.52 -13.06 3.57
C PHE A 218 12.24 -12.74 2.79
N THR A 219 12.08 -13.40 1.64
CA THR A 219 10.96 -13.14 0.71
C THR A 219 9.63 -13.54 1.34
N ASP A 220 9.58 -14.70 1.99
CA ASP A 220 8.41 -15.20 2.70
C ASP A 220 8.05 -14.29 3.88
N ALA A 221 9.03 -13.85 4.66
CA ALA A 221 8.80 -12.90 5.76
C ALA A 221 8.26 -11.55 5.26
N ALA A 222 8.79 -11.02 4.16
CA ALA A 222 8.32 -9.77 3.57
C ALA A 222 6.89 -9.90 3.01
N ALA A 223 6.62 -10.96 2.26
CA ALA A 223 5.31 -11.30 1.73
C ALA A 223 4.26 -11.44 2.84
N PHE A 224 4.59 -12.20 3.89
CA PHE A 224 3.72 -12.41 5.06
C PHE A 224 3.46 -11.11 5.83
N ALA A 225 4.49 -10.28 6.07
CA ALA A 225 4.32 -9.02 6.78
C ALA A 225 3.52 -8.00 5.96
N ALA A 226 3.69 -7.94 4.64
CA ALA A 226 2.89 -7.10 3.76
C ALA A 226 1.41 -7.51 3.79
N HIS A 227 1.12 -8.82 3.66
CA HIS A 227 -0.22 -9.36 3.84
C HIS A 227 -0.81 -8.99 5.20
N SER A 228 -0.06 -9.24 6.28
CA SER A 228 -0.48 -8.97 7.66
C SER A 228 -0.74 -7.48 7.89
N THR A 229 0.04 -6.59 7.28
CA THR A 229 -0.19 -5.13 7.35
C THR A 229 -1.56 -4.75 6.77
N PHE A 230 -1.92 -5.29 5.60
CA PHE A 230 -3.26 -5.10 5.03
C PHE A 230 -4.36 -5.68 5.91
N ALA A 231 -4.17 -6.89 6.43
CA ALA A 231 -5.16 -7.56 7.28
C ALA A 231 -5.41 -6.79 8.59
N CYS A 232 -4.35 -6.39 9.29
CA CYS A 232 -4.43 -5.57 10.49
C CYS A 232 -5.07 -4.22 10.20
N PHE A 233 -4.71 -3.56 9.11
CA PHE A 233 -5.27 -2.27 8.75
C PHE A 233 -6.77 -2.35 8.43
N GLU A 234 -7.18 -3.33 7.61
CA GLU A 234 -8.58 -3.55 7.29
C GLU A 234 -9.40 -3.87 8.55
N HIS A 235 -8.91 -4.77 9.40
CA HIS A 235 -9.58 -5.11 10.67
C HIS A 235 -9.71 -3.89 11.58
N TRP A 236 -8.66 -3.08 11.68
CA TRP A 236 -8.68 -1.85 12.46
C TRP A 236 -9.71 -0.85 11.94
N LEU A 237 -9.71 -0.55 10.64
CA LEU A 237 -10.66 0.40 10.04
C LEU A 237 -12.11 -0.09 10.15
N GLU A 238 -12.34 -1.39 10.07
CA GLU A 238 -13.65 -2.00 10.32
C GLU A 238 -14.08 -1.79 11.78
N GLY A 239 -13.20 -2.04 12.74
CA GLY A 239 -13.47 -1.79 14.16
C GLY A 239 -13.66 -0.32 14.54
N GLN A 240 -13.12 0.61 13.73
CA GLN A 240 -13.39 2.05 13.85
C GLN A 240 -14.65 2.51 13.11
N GLU A 241 -15.38 1.59 12.46
CA GLU A 241 -16.63 1.86 11.72
C GLU A 241 -16.46 2.95 10.63
N VAL A 242 -15.30 2.98 9.95
CA VAL A 242 -15.00 3.94 8.88
C VAL A 242 -14.99 3.34 7.47
N LEU A 243 -15.19 2.01 7.36
CA LEU A 243 -15.39 1.31 6.10
C LEU A 243 -16.89 1.25 5.74
N LEU A 244 -17.18 1.07 4.44
CA LEU A 244 -18.52 0.83 3.89
C LEU A 244 -18.96 -0.64 4.02
#